data_AF-A0A947G8U1-F1
#
_entry.id   AF-A0A947G8U1-F1
#
_cell.length_a   1.000
_cell.length_b   1.000
_cell.length_c   1.000
_cell.angle_alpha   90.00
_cell.angle_beta   90.00
_cell.angle_gamma   90.00
#
_symmetry.space_group_name_H-M   'P 1'
#
loop_
_entity.id
_entity.type
_entity.pdbx_description
1 polymer ?
#
loop_
_entity_poly.entity_id
_entity_poly.type
_entity_poly.pdbx_seq_one_letter_code
_entity_poly.pdbx_strand_id
1 'polypeptide(L)'
;MMRVALLALGLVVGCSSGPGPGPKPPDGAKKSNRAKPDRGKQNRDRPEQLAEISFPSCGDSMCVLHRGTGRYHTCLMAMDGKCAHFGKPCDPDGGCMYDLASGRYRSCQGPVLGACPSYGGDCQPKASCQIDPKDGLYRLCSAPAKGRCQSFGAVCAPAAAVK
;
A
#
# COMPACT_ATOMS: atom_id res chain seq x y z
N MET A 1 0.69 44.53 -12.70
CA MET A 1 2.15 44.57 -12.47
C MET A 1 2.38 44.49 -10.97
N MET A 2 2.66 43.30 -10.42
CA MET A 2 2.76 43.10 -8.97
C MET A 2 4.06 42.36 -8.65
N ARG A 3 4.79 42.92 -7.68
CA ARG A 3 6.22 42.73 -7.46
C ARG A 3 6.56 41.40 -6.80
N VAL A 4 7.63 40.81 -7.30
CA VAL A 4 8.40 39.69 -6.74
C VAL A 4 8.96 40.09 -5.37
N ALA A 5 8.75 39.26 -4.35
CA ALA A 5 9.49 39.30 -3.10
C ALA A 5 10.21 37.96 -2.90
N LEU A 6 11.49 37.95 -3.25
CA LEU A 6 12.44 36.90 -2.93
C LEU A 6 12.79 37.00 -1.44
N LEU A 7 12.49 35.95 -0.68
CA LEU A 7 13.03 35.73 0.65
C LEU A 7 13.84 34.44 0.61
N ALA A 8 15.15 34.60 0.46
CA ALA A 8 16.15 33.57 0.72
C ALA A 8 16.65 33.77 2.16
N LEU A 9 16.42 32.80 3.04
CA LEU A 9 17.19 32.63 4.26
C LEU A 9 17.60 31.16 4.35
N GLY A 10 18.89 30.92 4.20
CA GLY A 10 19.53 29.64 4.45
C GLY A 10 19.78 29.43 5.94
N LEU A 11 19.76 28.16 6.35
CA LEU A 11 20.44 27.69 7.55
C LEU A 11 20.97 26.29 7.27
N VAL A 12 22.30 26.21 7.21
CA VAL A 12 23.11 25.00 7.11
C VAL A 12 23.60 24.69 8.51
N VAL A 13 23.19 23.58 9.16
CA VAL A 13 23.99 22.91 10.21
C VAL A 13 23.56 21.44 10.39
N GLY A 14 24.48 20.51 10.11
CA GLY A 14 24.78 19.37 11.00
C GLY A 14 24.01 18.05 10.82
N CYS A 15 24.50 17.16 9.94
CA CYS A 15 24.26 15.70 10.07
C CYS A 15 25.49 15.04 10.73
N SER A 16 25.38 14.72 12.02
CA SER A 16 26.35 13.90 12.75
C SER A 16 25.89 12.44 12.71
N SER A 17 26.42 11.66 11.75
CA SER A 17 26.20 10.22 11.67
C SER A 17 27.19 9.49 12.59
N GLY A 18 26.77 9.17 13.81
CA GLY A 18 27.51 8.26 14.69
C GLY A 18 27.06 6.80 14.45
N PRO A 19 27.97 5.82 14.29
CA PRO A 19 27.61 4.41 14.30
C PRO A 19 27.26 3.97 15.72
N GLY A 20 25.97 3.76 15.97
CA GLY A 20 25.47 3.18 17.22
C GLY A 20 25.82 1.69 17.32
N PRO A 21 26.24 1.18 18.50
CA PRO A 21 26.52 -0.23 18.71
C PRO A 21 25.24 -1.08 18.58
N GLY A 22 25.31 -2.11 17.75
CA GLY A 22 24.20 -3.03 17.51
C GLY A 22 23.80 -3.82 18.77
N PRO A 23 22.53 -4.23 18.88
CA PRO A 23 22.06 -5.06 19.98
C PRO A 23 22.71 -6.45 19.94
N LYS A 24 23.25 -6.88 21.10
CA LYS A 24 23.74 -8.24 21.34
C LYS A 24 22.56 -9.23 21.28
N PRO A 25 22.72 -10.40 20.65
CA PRO A 25 21.73 -11.47 20.71
C PRO A 25 21.65 -12.03 22.14
N PRO A 26 20.46 -12.45 22.62
CA PRO A 26 20.33 -13.12 23.90
C PRO A 26 20.85 -14.56 23.83
N ASP A 27 21.84 -14.86 24.67
CA ASP A 27 22.22 -16.21 25.07
C ASP A 27 21.08 -16.84 25.88
N GLY A 28 20.48 -17.93 25.38
CA GLY A 28 19.38 -18.54 26.13
C GLY A 28 18.65 -19.72 25.51
N ALA A 29 19.30 -20.60 24.75
CA ALA A 29 18.69 -21.87 24.37
C ALA A 29 18.78 -22.87 25.53
N LYS A 30 17.74 -22.90 26.38
CA LYS A 30 17.53 -23.97 27.36
C LYS A 30 17.36 -25.31 26.64
N LYS A 31 18.15 -26.30 27.07
CA LYS A 31 18.03 -27.71 26.71
C LYS A 31 16.61 -28.20 27.02
N SER A 32 15.83 -28.49 25.97
CA SER A 32 14.58 -29.25 26.09
C SER A 32 14.90 -30.73 25.95
N ASN A 33 14.28 -31.52 26.83
CA ASN A 33 14.54 -32.93 27.03
C ASN A 33 14.18 -33.78 25.81
N ARG A 34 15.09 -34.72 25.52
CA ARG A 34 15.00 -35.79 24.53
C ARG A 34 13.83 -36.72 24.88
N ALA A 35 12.67 -36.50 24.26
CA ALA A 35 11.60 -37.49 24.21
C ALA A 35 11.88 -38.49 23.08
N LYS A 36 11.73 -39.79 23.39
CA LYS A 36 11.92 -40.93 22.47
C LYS A 36 11.03 -40.79 21.23
N PRO A 37 11.52 -41.13 20.02
CA PRO A 37 10.62 -41.36 18.88
C PRO A 37 9.91 -42.69 19.08
N ASP A 38 8.62 -42.63 19.42
CA ASP A 38 7.72 -43.76 19.29
C ASP A 38 7.52 -44.03 17.80
N ARG A 39 7.89 -45.22 17.35
CA ARG A 39 7.78 -45.67 15.95
C ARG A 39 6.31 -46.04 15.69
N GLY A 40 5.45 -45.04 15.72
CA GLY A 40 4.05 -45.14 15.33
C GLY A 40 3.96 -45.47 13.84
N LYS A 41 3.30 -46.59 13.53
CA LYS A 41 3.03 -47.08 12.18
C LYS A 41 2.38 -45.98 11.34
N GLN A 42 3.11 -45.49 10.32
CA GLN A 42 2.55 -44.59 9.32
C GLN A 42 1.63 -45.40 8.40
N ASN A 43 0.33 -45.19 8.53
CA ASN A 43 -0.67 -45.56 7.52
C ASN A 43 -0.30 -44.86 6.21
N ARG A 44 0.04 -45.64 5.19
CA ARG A 44 0.60 -45.19 3.92
C ARG A 44 -0.43 -45.11 2.80
N ASP A 45 -1.71 -44.89 3.14
CA ASP A 45 -2.82 -44.94 2.18
C ASP A 45 -3.75 -43.72 2.31
N ARG A 46 -3.19 -42.51 2.37
CA ARG A 46 -3.96 -41.31 2.07
C ARG A 46 -3.23 -40.52 0.99
N PRO A 47 -3.76 -40.43 -0.24
CA PRO A 47 -3.23 -39.49 -1.21
C PRO A 47 -3.26 -38.10 -0.55
N GLU A 48 -2.07 -37.55 -0.37
CA GLU A 48 -1.84 -36.21 0.14
C GLU A 48 -2.60 -35.28 -0.81
N GLN A 49 -3.77 -34.82 -0.37
CA GLN A 49 -4.54 -33.82 -1.07
C GLN A 49 -3.70 -32.55 -0.99
N LEU A 50 -2.83 -32.36 -1.98
CA LEU A 50 -2.13 -31.11 -2.23
C LEU A 50 -3.23 -30.07 -2.32
N ALA A 51 -3.39 -29.28 -1.25
CA ALA A 51 -4.31 -28.17 -1.23
C ALA A 51 -4.00 -27.34 -2.46
N GLU A 52 -4.97 -27.25 -3.36
CA GLU A 52 -4.86 -26.46 -4.57
C GLU A 52 -4.62 -25.02 -4.11
N ILE A 53 -3.37 -24.56 -4.21
CA ILE A 53 -3.01 -23.20 -3.88
C ILE A 53 -3.61 -22.35 -4.99
N SER A 54 -4.86 -21.92 -4.76
CA SER A 54 -5.54 -20.99 -5.63
C SER A 54 -4.85 -19.65 -5.48
N PHE A 55 -3.92 -19.36 -6.38
CA PHE A 55 -3.42 -18.02 -6.55
C PHE A 55 -4.53 -17.20 -7.19
N PRO A 56 -4.86 -16.00 -6.67
CA PRO A 56 -5.79 -15.11 -7.36
C PRO A 56 -5.30 -14.95 -8.80
N SER A 57 -6.17 -15.23 -9.76
CA SER A 57 -5.83 -15.15 -11.17
C SER A 57 -5.19 -13.79 -11.48
N CYS A 58 -4.06 -13.79 -12.18
CA CYS A 58 -3.26 -12.62 -12.55
C CYS A 58 -3.98 -11.59 -13.46
N GLY A 59 -5.32 -11.58 -13.49
CA GLY A 59 -6.14 -10.83 -14.45
C GLY A 59 -6.52 -9.42 -13.99
N ASP A 60 -6.79 -9.22 -12.70
CA ASP A 60 -7.35 -7.94 -12.24
C ASP A 60 -6.23 -6.96 -11.88
N SER A 61 -5.67 -6.34 -12.93
CA SER A 61 -4.61 -5.33 -12.82
C SER A 61 -5.12 -4.11 -12.05
N MET A 62 -4.66 -3.89 -10.81
CA MET A 62 -5.27 -2.88 -9.93
C MET A 62 -4.75 -1.47 -10.25
N CYS A 63 -5.63 -0.49 -10.46
CA CYS A 63 -5.19 0.87 -10.75
C CYS A 63 -4.86 1.65 -9.46
N VAL A 64 -3.58 1.91 -9.20
CA VAL A 64 -3.08 2.40 -7.91
C VAL A 64 -2.25 3.67 -8.07
N LEU A 65 -2.23 4.51 -7.02
CA LEU A 65 -1.44 5.74 -7.03
C LEU A 65 0.05 5.45 -6.83
N HIS A 66 0.87 5.85 -7.80
CA HIS A 66 2.32 5.92 -7.66
C HIS A 66 2.70 7.26 -7.01
N ARG A 67 2.97 7.26 -5.70
CA ARG A 67 3.24 8.49 -4.94
C ARG A 67 4.41 9.31 -5.46
N GLY A 68 5.43 8.67 -6.02
CA GLY A 68 6.60 9.37 -6.57
C GLY A 68 6.33 10.15 -7.86
N THR A 69 5.27 9.81 -8.60
CA THR A 69 4.90 10.50 -9.84
C THR A 69 3.60 11.28 -9.69
N GLY A 70 2.81 11.01 -8.65
CA GLY A 70 1.48 11.58 -8.47
C GLY A 70 0.45 11.08 -9.49
N ARG A 71 0.72 9.95 -10.15
CA ARG A 71 -0.13 9.37 -11.19
C ARG A 71 -0.55 7.95 -10.84
N TYR A 72 -1.67 7.53 -11.40
CA TYR A 72 -2.17 6.17 -11.29
C TYR A 72 -1.54 5.26 -12.35
N HIS A 73 -1.19 4.06 -11.93
CA HIS A 73 -0.56 3.02 -12.75
C HIS A 73 -1.13 1.65 -12.40
N THR A 74 -1.13 0.72 -13.35
CA THR A 74 -1.52 -0.66 -13.08
C THR A 74 -0.55 -1.27 -12.08
N CYS A 75 -1.05 -1.91 -11.04
CA CYS A 75 -0.24 -2.64 -10.09
C CYS A 75 -0.11 -4.08 -10.54
N LEU A 76 1.11 -4.47 -10.91
CA LEU A 76 1.43 -5.82 -11.34
C LEU A 76 1.75 -6.73 -10.14
N MET A 77 2.18 -6.13 -9.03
CA MET A 77 2.46 -6.83 -7.79
C MET A 77 2.27 -5.90 -6.59
N ALA A 78 1.38 -6.29 -5.67
CA ALA A 78 1.19 -5.61 -4.40
C ALA A 78 1.88 -6.37 -3.27
N MET A 79 2.57 -5.65 -2.38
CA MET A 79 3.20 -6.18 -1.18
C MET A 79 3.07 -5.16 -0.04
N ASP A 80 2.71 -5.60 1.16
CA ASP A 80 2.61 -4.76 2.37
C ASP A 80 1.77 -3.49 2.18
N GLY A 81 0.65 -3.60 1.46
CA GLY A 81 -0.27 -2.49 1.20
C GLY A 81 0.30 -1.39 0.31
N LYS A 82 1.29 -1.70 -0.51
CA LYS A 82 1.77 -0.83 -1.58
C LYS A 82 1.94 -1.64 -2.85
N CYS A 83 2.05 -0.93 -3.97
CA CYS A 83 2.49 -1.56 -5.19
C CYS A 83 4.02 -1.64 -5.21
N ALA A 84 4.54 -2.84 -5.40
CA ALA A 84 5.96 -3.10 -5.55
C ALA A 84 6.40 -3.00 -7.02
N HIS A 85 5.53 -3.36 -7.96
CA HIS A 85 5.82 -3.28 -9.38
C HIS A 85 4.68 -2.61 -10.14
N PHE A 86 4.96 -1.42 -10.66
CA PHE A 86 4.01 -0.61 -11.42
C PHE A 86 4.17 -0.87 -12.92
N GLY A 87 3.06 -0.93 -13.63
CA GLY A 87 2.99 -1.04 -15.08
C GLY A 87 2.61 0.28 -15.75
N LYS A 88 1.78 0.18 -16.79
CA LYS A 88 1.35 1.33 -17.59
C LYS A 88 0.46 2.27 -16.76
N PRO A 89 0.41 3.57 -17.10
CA PRO A 89 -0.59 4.47 -16.54
C PRO A 89 -2.00 3.91 -16.75
N CYS A 90 -2.88 4.14 -15.78
CA CYS A 90 -4.27 3.73 -15.83
C CYS A 90 -5.14 4.77 -15.15
N ASP A 91 -6.43 4.78 -15.47
CA ASP A 91 -7.40 5.65 -14.82
C ASP A 91 -8.29 4.80 -13.91
N PRO A 92 -8.45 5.17 -12.62
CA PRO A 92 -9.29 4.40 -11.70
C PRO A 92 -10.77 4.59 -12.02
N ASP A 93 -11.56 3.54 -11.80
CA ASP A 93 -12.99 3.58 -12.08
C ASP A 93 -13.76 4.62 -11.27
N GLY A 94 -14.84 5.10 -11.90
CA GLY A 94 -15.72 6.09 -11.30
C GLY A 94 -15.06 7.47 -11.15
N GLY A 95 -13.83 7.64 -11.67
CA GLY A 95 -13.09 8.89 -11.64
C GLY A 95 -12.77 9.38 -10.23
N CYS A 96 -12.84 8.53 -9.20
CA CYS A 96 -12.57 8.94 -7.83
C CYS A 96 -11.08 8.77 -7.53
N MET A 97 -10.32 9.87 -7.59
CA MET A 97 -8.87 9.87 -7.53
C MET A 97 -8.36 10.53 -6.24
N TYR A 98 -7.27 10.01 -5.68
CA TYR A 98 -6.65 10.56 -4.50
C TYR A 98 -5.80 11.79 -4.86
N ASP A 99 -6.22 12.95 -4.38
CA ASP A 99 -5.52 14.22 -4.51
C ASP A 99 -4.44 14.32 -3.42
N LEU A 100 -3.18 14.17 -3.84
CA LEU A 100 -2.01 14.25 -2.95
C LEU A 100 -1.90 15.58 -2.21
N ALA A 101 -2.40 16.69 -2.78
CA ALA A 101 -2.31 18.00 -2.16
C ALA A 101 -3.29 18.15 -0.98
N SER A 102 -4.52 17.63 -1.12
CA SER A 102 -5.53 17.69 -0.06
C SER A 102 -5.53 16.48 0.86
N GLY A 103 -4.91 15.37 0.44
CA GLY A 103 -4.94 14.09 1.15
C GLY A 103 -6.34 13.46 1.16
N ARG A 104 -7.10 13.65 0.07
CA ARG A 104 -8.49 13.19 -0.06
C ARG A 104 -8.77 12.63 -1.44
N TYR A 105 -9.68 11.68 -1.51
CA TYR A 105 -10.34 11.23 -2.73
C TYR A 105 -11.33 12.28 -3.22
N ARG A 106 -11.12 12.70 -4.48
CA ARG A 106 -11.92 13.72 -5.16
C ARG A 106 -12.28 13.26 -6.56
N SER A 107 -13.45 13.68 -7.03
CA SER A 107 -13.91 13.34 -8.37
C SER A 107 -12.99 13.98 -9.40
N CYS A 108 -12.58 13.23 -10.41
CA CYS A 108 -11.77 13.72 -11.51
C CYS A 108 -12.61 13.88 -12.77
N GLN A 109 -12.63 15.08 -13.34
CA GLN A 109 -13.26 15.32 -14.63
C GLN A 109 -12.22 15.13 -15.74
N GLY A 110 -12.29 13.97 -16.40
CA GLY A 110 -11.37 13.62 -17.49
C GLY A 110 -9.98 13.22 -16.98
N PRO A 111 -9.84 12.07 -16.30
CA PRO A 111 -8.52 11.54 -15.99
C PRO A 111 -7.76 11.26 -17.30
N VAL A 112 -6.45 11.56 -17.31
CA VAL A 112 -5.57 11.36 -18.47
C VAL A 112 -4.26 10.74 -18.02
N LEU A 113 -4.02 9.49 -18.46
CA LEU A 113 -2.80 8.74 -18.16
C LEU A 113 -2.52 8.72 -16.65
N GLY A 114 -3.56 8.40 -15.87
CA GLY A 114 -3.52 8.32 -14.42
C GLY A 114 -3.33 9.64 -13.69
N ALA A 115 -3.38 10.78 -14.38
CA ALA A 115 -3.37 12.09 -13.75
C ALA A 115 -4.76 12.71 -13.77
N CYS A 116 -5.06 13.53 -12.76
CA CYS A 116 -6.25 14.36 -12.79
C CYS A 116 -5.90 15.82 -13.10
N PRO A 117 -6.34 16.37 -14.24
CA PRO A 117 -6.09 17.77 -14.58
C PRO A 117 -6.95 18.73 -13.74
N SER A 118 -8.12 18.28 -13.30
CA SER A 118 -9.05 19.10 -12.50
C SER A 118 -9.84 18.24 -11.52
N TYR A 119 -9.61 18.50 -10.23
CA TYR A 119 -10.33 17.84 -9.13
C TYR A 119 -11.60 18.60 -8.75
N GLY A 120 -12.71 17.88 -8.69
CA GLY A 120 -14.03 18.34 -8.23
C GLY A 120 -14.27 18.08 -6.74
N GLY A 121 -15.50 17.72 -6.37
CA GLY A 121 -15.89 17.49 -4.98
C GLY A 121 -15.26 16.22 -4.37
N ASP A 122 -15.39 16.08 -3.06
CA ASP A 122 -15.05 14.84 -2.35
C ASP A 122 -15.86 13.67 -2.94
N CYS A 123 -15.21 12.53 -3.13
CA CYS A 123 -15.86 11.32 -3.62
C CYS A 123 -15.42 10.12 -2.78
N GLN A 124 -16.18 9.03 -2.87
CA GLN A 124 -15.87 7.80 -2.14
C GLN A 124 -15.42 6.71 -3.13
N PRO A 125 -14.19 6.19 -3.04
CA PRO A 125 -13.79 5.03 -3.84
C PRO A 125 -14.65 3.82 -3.46
N LYS A 126 -14.96 2.98 -4.45
CA LYS A 126 -15.69 1.71 -4.25
C LYS A 126 -14.91 0.72 -3.39
N ALA A 127 -13.58 0.78 -3.48
CA ALA A 127 -12.68 -0.05 -2.69
C ALA A 127 -12.74 0.32 -1.20
N SER A 128 -12.81 -0.69 -0.34
CA SER A 128 -12.67 -0.53 1.11
C SER A 128 -11.22 -0.24 1.53
N CYS A 129 -10.24 -0.63 0.71
CA CYS A 129 -8.82 -0.31 0.91
C CYS A 129 -8.49 1.10 0.41
N GLN A 130 -8.08 1.97 1.31
CA GLN A 130 -7.75 3.37 1.02
C GLN A 130 -6.34 3.72 1.46
N ILE A 131 -5.75 4.74 0.84
CA ILE A 131 -4.43 5.25 1.20
C ILE A 131 -4.53 5.97 2.55
N ASP A 132 -3.71 5.56 3.51
CA ASP A 132 -3.47 6.32 4.74
C ASP A 132 -2.45 7.42 4.45
N PRO A 133 -2.79 8.72 4.58
CA PRO A 133 -1.86 9.82 4.33
C PRO A 133 -0.62 9.80 5.24
N LYS A 134 -0.67 9.12 6.39
CA LYS A 134 0.44 9.10 7.36
C LYS A 134 1.64 8.31 6.86
N ASP A 135 1.41 7.14 6.29
CA ASP A 135 2.45 6.22 5.82
C ASP A 135 2.41 5.99 4.30
N GLY A 136 1.31 6.35 3.63
CA GLY A 136 1.08 6.13 2.22
C GLY A 136 0.74 4.68 1.86
N LEU A 137 0.41 3.84 2.86
CA LEU A 137 0.01 2.46 2.66
C LEU A 137 -1.51 2.36 2.49
N TYR A 138 -1.94 1.34 1.73
CA TYR A 138 -3.34 0.96 1.64
C TYR A 138 -3.74 0.18 2.89
N ARG A 139 -4.79 0.67 3.53
CA ARG A 139 -5.37 0.11 4.77
C ARG A 139 -6.88 0.00 4.64
N LEU A 140 -7.46 -0.98 5.33
CA LEU A 140 -8.90 -1.14 5.40
C LEU A 140 -9.53 0.11 6.01
N CYS A 141 -10.52 0.67 5.34
CA CYS A 141 -11.29 1.79 5.83
C CYS A 141 -12.64 1.33 6.37
N SER A 142 -12.86 1.48 7.68
CA SER A 142 -14.13 1.14 8.34
C SER A 142 -15.11 2.31 8.40
N ALA A 143 -14.62 3.55 8.26
CA ALA A 143 -15.43 4.76 8.39
C ALA A 143 -15.08 5.79 7.29
N PRO A 144 -15.48 5.57 6.03
CA PRO A 144 -15.30 6.54 4.95
C PRO A 144 -16.17 7.79 5.16
N ALA A 145 -15.60 8.99 5.07
CA ALA A 145 -16.35 10.25 5.08
C ALA A 145 -15.56 11.39 4.43
N LYS A 146 -16.24 12.21 3.60
CA LYS A 146 -15.68 13.43 2.97
C LYS A 146 -14.36 13.15 2.23
N GLY A 147 -14.36 12.11 1.39
CA GLY A 147 -13.21 11.75 0.56
C GLY A 147 -12.03 11.19 1.34
N ARG A 148 -12.19 10.75 2.59
CA ARG A 148 -11.08 10.16 3.34
C ARG A 148 -11.59 9.13 4.33
N CYS A 149 -10.70 8.25 4.77
CA CYS A 149 -11.02 7.39 5.88
C CYS A 149 -10.91 8.13 7.22
N GLN A 150 -11.89 7.93 8.11
CA GLN A 150 -11.83 8.40 9.51
C GLN A 150 -11.20 7.35 10.44
N SER A 151 -11.20 6.08 10.06
CA SER A 151 -10.66 4.99 10.88
C SER A 151 -10.01 3.92 10.01
N PHE A 152 -8.69 3.82 10.11
CA PHE A 152 -7.88 2.85 9.38
C PHE A 152 -7.64 1.60 10.22
N GLY A 153 -7.79 0.43 9.58
CA GLY A 153 -7.51 -0.88 10.15
C GLY A 153 -6.20 -1.49 9.63
N ALA A 154 -6.25 -2.81 9.41
CA ALA A 154 -5.12 -3.58 8.92
C ALA A 154 -4.68 -3.12 7.51
N VAL A 155 -3.39 -3.32 7.23
CA VAL A 155 -2.82 -3.18 5.89
C VAL A 155 -3.54 -4.15 4.96
N CYS A 156 -3.86 -3.70 3.75
CA CYS A 156 -4.55 -4.53 2.77
C CYS A 156 -4.03 -4.27 1.36
N ALA A 157 -4.27 -5.23 0.46
CA ALA A 157 -3.91 -5.06 -0.94
C ALA A 157 -4.68 -3.87 -1.54
N PRO A 158 -4.05 -3.02 -2.36
CA PRO A 158 -4.75 -1.93 -3.03
C PRO A 158 -5.81 -2.53 -3.97
N ALA A 159 -7.10 -2.42 -3.67
CA ALA A 159 -8.11 -3.02 -4.55
C ALA A 159 -8.30 -2.19 -5.83
N ALA A 160 -8.37 -2.88 -6.96
CA ALA A 160 -8.84 -2.35 -8.23
C ALA A 160 -10.24 -1.75 -8.09
N ALA A 161 -10.43 -0.54 -8.62
CA ALA A 161 -11.69 -0.19 -9.25
C ALA A 161 -11.34 -0.16 -10.75
N VAL A 162 -11.51 -1.30 -11.43
CA VAL A 162 -11.19 -1.47 -12.86
C VAL A 162 -12.46 -1.91 -13.58
N LYS A 163 -12.76 -1.18 -14.66
CA LYS A 163 -13.98 -1.31 -15.48
C LYS A 163 -14.11 -2.67 -16.14
#